data_AF-A0A4Y2UAH7-F1
#
_entry.id   AF-A0A4Y2UAH7-F1
#
_cell.length_a   1.000
_cell.length_b   1.000
_cell.length_c   1.000
_cell.angle_alpha   90.00
_cell.angle_beta   90.00
_cell.angle_gamma   90.00
#
_symmetry.space_group_name_H-M   'P 1'
#
loop_
_entity.id
_entity.type
_entity.pdbx_description
1 polymer ?
#
loop_
_entity_poly.entity_id
_entity_poly.type
_entity_poly.pdbx_seq_one_letter_code
_entity_poly.pdbx_strand_id
1 'polypeptide(L)'
;MIVLGFYTTLLCYTGSGPIWPEYATNPVCKENWWRYLLYINNFELSVKSCMLWCWHLAAEMQVYVLSPIFLLSLLRWQRFGYCLASITIFLSGLSCFLITTEYNLIYCSFVQLDLYIGDLESFLD
;
A
#
# COMPACT_ATOMS: atom_id res chain seq x y z
N MET A 1 7.61 10.19 9.46
CA MET A 1 8.14 9.99 10.83
C MET A 1 7.31 10.71 11.88
N ILE A 2 7.09 12.04 11.73
CA ILE A 2 6.27 12.83 12.68
C ILE A 2 4.83 12.28 12.80
N VAL A 3 4.20 11.96 11.66
CA VAL A 3 2.85 11.36 11.63
C VAL A 3 2.79 10.01 12.33
N LEU A 4 3.82 9.17 12.16
CA LEU A 4 3.93 7.88 12.85
C LEU A 4 4.01 8.06 14.37
N GLY A 5 4.85 8.99 14.83
CA GLY A 5 4.97 9.32 16.26
C GLY A 5 3.67 9.88 16.83
N PHE A 6 2.99 10.77 16.10
CA PHE A 6 1.69 11.29 16.51
C PHE A 6 0.64 10.18 16.64
N TYR A 7 0.60 9.26 15.67
CA TYR A 7 -0.37 8.16 15.66
C TYR A 7 -0.11 7.14 16.78
N THR A 8 1.15 6.88 17.12
CA THR A 8 1.50 5.93 18.18
C THR A 8 1.41 6.51 19.59
N THR A 9 1.37 7.84 19.76
CA THR A 9 1.46 8.45 21.11
C THR A 9 0.33 9.43 21.42
N LEU A 10 -0.02 10.32 20.50
CA LEU A 10 -0.87 11.48 20.76
C LEU A 10 -2.31 11.26 20.30
N LEU A 11 -2.55 10.45 19.27
CA LEU A 11 -3.88 10.26 18.66
C LEU A 11 -4.96 9.81 19.66
N CYS A 12 -4.60 8.99 20.65
CA CYS A 12 -5.55 8.55 21.68
C CYS A 12 -6.04 9.70 22.58
N TYR A 13 -5.29 10.80 22.68
CA TYR A 13 -5.64 11.95 23.51
C TYR A 13 -6.39 13.06 22.76
N THR A 14 -6.53 12.96 21.43
CA THR A 14 -7.09 14.05 20.61
C THR A 14 -8.58 13.94 20.32
N GLY A 15 -9.26 12.89 20.79
CA GLY A 15 -10.68 12.69 20.49
C GLY A 15 -11.36 11.68 21.39
N SER A 16 -12.68 11.63 21.27
CA SER A 16 -13.57 10.69 21.96
C SER A 16 -14.75 10.37 21.03
N GLY A 17 -15.05 9.08 20.83
CA GLY A 17 -16.16 8.65 19.99
C GLY A 17 -16.25 7.13 19.92
N PRO A 18 -17.40 6.57 19.48
CA PRO A 18 -17.66 5.12 19.46
C PRO A 18 -16.77 4.33 18.48
N ILE A 19 -16.23 5.01 17.47
CA ILE A 19 -15.23 4.47 16.52
C ILE A 19 -13.80 4.91 16.86
N TRP A 20 -13.64 5.79 17.85
CA TRP A 20 -12.33 6.26 18.27
C TRP A 20 -11.60 5.08 18.92
N PRO A 21 -10.28 4.92 18.71
CA PRO A 21 -9.54 3.81 19.30
C PRO A 21 -9.64 3.86 20.83
N GLU A 22 -10.54 3.05 21.36
CA GLU A 22 -10.85 2.92 22.79
C GLU A 22 -9.68 2.30 23.56
N TYR A 23 -8.85 1.55 22.82
CA TYR A 23 -7.59 0.98 23.28
C TYR A 23 -6.50 2.04 23.16
N ALA A 24 -6.07 2.57 24.32
CA ALA A 24 -4.84 3.33 24.44
C ALA A 24 -3.72 2.62 23.66
N THR A 25 -3.27 3.23 22.55
CA THR A 25 -2.44 2.62 21.50
C THR A 25 -3.02 1.39 20.82
N ASN A 26 -3.23 1.46 19.50
CA ASN A 26 -3.40 0.26 18.68
C ASN A 26 -2.16 -0.64 18.92
N PRO A 27 -2.29 -1.81 19.59
CA PRO A 27 -1.14 -2.59 20.07
C PRO A 27 -0.23 -3.01 18.91
N VAL A 28 -0.83 -3.24 17.74
CA VAL A 28 -0.15 -3.50 16.47
C VAL A 28 0.82 -2.38 16.10
N CYS A 29 0.45 -1.12 16.35
CA CYS A 29 1.29 0.02 16.04
C CYS A 29 2.49 0.15 16.99
N LYS A 30 2.28 -0.14 18.27
CA LYS A 30 3.34 -0.12 19.29
C LYS A 30 4.35 -1.25 19.10
N GLU A 31 3.94 -2.36 18.51
CA GLU A 31 4.83 -3.48 18.18
C GLU A 31 5.56 -3.26 16.84
N ASN A 32 4.87 -2.71 15.82
CA ASN A 32 5.38 -2.64 14.45
C ASN A 32 5.88 -1.26 13.98
N TRP A 33 5.88 -0.21 14.82
CA TRP A 33 6.33 1.15 14.43
C TRP A 33 7.71 1.18 13.77
N TRP A 34 8.65 0.37 14.23
CA TRP A 34 10.01 0.31 13.69
C TRP A 34 10.05 -0.18 12.23
N ARG A 35 9.09 -1.01 11.81
CA ARG A 35 8.96 -1.46 10.41
C ARG A 35 8.57 -0.31 9.48
N TYR A 36 7.73 0.60 9.98
CA TYR A 36 7.33 1.82 9.26
C TYR A 36 8.45 2.86 9.21
N LEU A 37 9.35 2.87 10.21
CA LEU A 37 10.57 3.69 10.17
C LEU A 37 11.54 3.23 9.08
N LEU A 38 11.70 1.91 8.94
CA LEU A 38 12.61 1.31 7.99
C LEU A 38 12.00 1.10 6.59
N TYR A 39 10.74 1.49 6.37
CA TYR A 39 10.02 1.29 5.10
C TYR A 39 9.99 -0.18 4.63
N ILE A 40 9.86 -1.12 5.57
CA ILE A 40 9.73 -2.57 5.30
C ILE A 40 8.34 -3.12 5.62
N ASN A 41 7.40 -2.25 5.98
CA ASN A 41 6.03 -2.63 6.33
C ASN A 41 5.19 -3.12 5.12
N ASN A 42 5.76 -3.20 3.92
CA ASN A 42 5.08 -3.74 2.73
C ASN A 42 4.90 -5.28 2.78
N PHE A 43 5.69 -5.99 3.57
CA PHE A 43 5.61 -7.46 3.67
C PHE A 43 4.63 -7.97 4.74
N GLU A 44 4.00 -7.06 5.47
CA GLU A 44 3.11 -7.41 6.57
C GLU A 44 1.68 -7.63 6.04
N LEU A 45 0.96 -8.61 6.60
CA LEU A 45 -0.46 -8.80 6.27
C LEU A 45 -1.29 -7.56 6.66
N SER A 46 -2.31 -7.24 5.87
CA SER A 46 -3.19 -6.07 6.08
C SER A 46 -3.78 -6.00 7.50
N VAL A 47 -4.09 -7.16 8.10
CA VAL A 47 -4.65 -7.29 9.46
C VAL A 47 -3.66 -6.85 10.56
N LYS A 48 -2.35 -6.89 10.29
CA LYS A 48 -1.27 -6.46 11.21
C LYS A 48 -0.67 -5.10 10.82
N SER A 49 -1.33 -4.37 9.94
CA SER A 49 -0.90 -3.04 9.50
C SER A 49 -1.53 -1.95 10.38
N CYS A 50 -0.69 -1.15 11.05
CA CYS A 50 -1.14 0.01 11.80
C CYS A 50 -1.64 1.15 10.89
N MET A 51 -0.87 1.44 9.85
CA MET A 51 -1.19 2.45 8.83
C MET A 51 -1.19 1.76 7.49
N LEU A 52 -2.37 1.35 7.02
CA LEU A 52 -2.48 0.58 5.79
C LEU A 52 -1.86 1.38 4.63
N TRP A 53 -2.16 2.66 4.49
CA TRP A 53 -1.64 3.54 3.42
C TRP A 53 -0.11 3.62 3.35
N CYS A 54 0.60 3.42 4.47
CA CYS A 54 2.06 3.47 4.50
C CYS A 54 2.72 2.31 3.73
N TRP A 55 1.97 1.27 3.35
CA TRP A 55 2.47 0.21 2.48
C TRP A 55 2.99 0.76 1.13
N HIS A 56 2.28 1.73 0.56
CA HIS A 56 2.62 2.33 -0.72
C HIS A 56 3.88 3.20 -0.60
N LEU A 57 3.96 4.01 0.46
CA LEU A 57 5.14 4.85 0.73
C LEU A 57 6.42 4.00 0.92
N ALA A 58 6.29 2.82 1.55
CA ALA A 58 7.40 1.88 1.67
C ALA A 58 7.84 1.30 0.32
N ALA A 59 6.88 0.95 -0.54
CA ALA A 59 7.18 0.48 -1.90
C ALA A 59 7.91 1.56 -2.73
N GLU A 60 7.47 2.81 -2.66
CA GLU A 60 8.11 3.93 -3.37
C GLU A 60 9.57 4.13 -2.94
N MET A 61 9.87 4.03 -1.64
CA MET A 61 11.23 4.15 -1.15
C MET A 61 12.16 3.05 -1.71
N GLN A 62 11.65 1.81 -1.82
CA GLN A 62 12.41 0.70 -2.42
C GLN A 62 12.70 0.95 -3.91
N VAL A 63 11.71 1.42 -4.66
CA VAL A 63 11.88 1.79 -6.07
C VAL A 63 12.84 2.98 -6.23
N TYR A 64 12.78 3.95 -5.32
CA TYR A 64 13.71 5.09 -5.30
C TYR A 64 15.15 4.64 -5.10
N VAL A 65 15.40 3.69 -4.18
CA VAL A 65 16.74 3.12 -3.96
C VAL A 65 17.23 2.32 -5.18
N LEU A 66 16.34 1.65 -5.90
CA LEU A 66 16.68 0.90 -7.13
C LEU A 66 16.84 1.80 -8.37
N SER A 67 16.21 2.97 -8.40
CA SER A 67 16.26 3.95 -9.49
C SER A 67 17.66 4.23 -10.07
N PRO A 68 18.72 4.50 -9.27
CA PRO A 68 20.06 4.77 -9.82
C PRO A 68 20.60 3.61 -10.67
N ILE A 69 20.22 2.36 -10.41
CA ILE A 69 20.66 1.22 -11.23
C ILE A 69 20.09 1.35 -12.65
N PHE A 70 18.80 1.68 -12.77
CA PHE A 70 18.16 1.90 -14.06
C PHE A 70 18.71 3.14 -14.77
N LEU A 71 18.85 4.25 -14.05
CA LEU A 71 19.35 5.51 -14.60
C LEU A 71 20.80 5.40 -15.08
N LEU A 72 21.70 4.82 -14.27
CA LEU A 72 23.10 4.63 -14.64
C LEU A 72 23.25 3.63 -15.78
N SER A 73 22.47 2.55 -15.78
CA SER A 73 22.47 1.58 -16.89
C SER A 73 22.03 2.22 -18.20
N LEU A 74 21.02 3.10 -18.17
CA LEU A 74 20.56 3.82 -19.34
C LEU A 74 21.59 4.85 -19.83
N LEU A 75 22.28 5.53 -18.92
CA LEU A 75 23.29 6.55 -19.25
C LEU A 75 24.57 5.93 -19.86
N ARG A 76 25.05 4.81 -19.29
CA ARG A 76 26.31 4.18 -19.71
C ARG A 76 26.12 3.17 -20.85
N TRP A 77 25.04 2.40 -20.82
CA TRP A 77 24.76 1.32 -21.78
C TRP A 77 23.31 1.34 -22.24
N GLN A 78 22.97 2.32 -23.07
CA GLN A 78 21.59 2.59 -23.54
C GLN A 78 20.83 1.32 -23.98
N ARG A 79 21.44 0.45 -24.80
CA ARG A 79 20.80 -0.81 -25.25
C ARG A 79 20.45 -1.74 -24.09
N PHE A 80 21.37 -1.90 -23.13
CA PHE A 80 21.14 -2.71 -21.94
C PHE A 80 20.08 -2.08 -21.03
N GLY A 81 20.12 -0.76 -20.84
CA GLY A 81 19.12 -0.02 -20.07
C GLY A 81 17.70 -0.16 -20.63
N TYR A 82 17.53 -0.04 -21.95
CA TYR A 82 16.23 -0.25 -22.60
C TYR A 82 15.72 -1.69 -22.46
N CYS A 83 16.60 -2.69 -22.65
CA CYS A 83 16.22 -4.09 -22.43
C CYS A 83 15.79 -4.33 -20.98
N LEU A 84 16.56 -3.83 -20.01
CA LEU A 84 16.25 -3.98 -18.59
C LEU A 84 14.89 -3.35 -18.24
N ALA A 85 14.64 -2.11 -18.66
CA ALA A 85 13.38 -1.42 -18.42
C ALA A 85 12.18 -2.13 -19.08
N SER A 86 12.32 -2.56 -20.34
CA SER A 86 11.26 -3.27 -21.04
C SER A 86 10.90 -4.59 -20.37
N ILE A 87 11.90 -5.35 -19.91
CA ILE A 87 11.68 -6.61 -19.19
C ILE A 87 10.97 -6.35 -17.87
N THR A 88 11.40 -5.35 -17.10
CA THR A 88 10.77 -5.02 -15.82
C THR A 88 9.30 -4.62 -16.00
N ILE A 89 8.97 -3.80 -17.01
CA ILE A 89 7.59 -3.41 -17.33
C ILE A 89 6.78 -4.65 -17.71
N PHE A 90 7.30 -5.49 -18.60
CA PHE A 90 6.60 -6.70 -19.03
C PHE A 90 6.32 -7.66 -17.86
N LEU A 91 7.32 -7.91 -17.00
CA LEU A 91 7.17 -8.76 -15.82
C LEU A 91 6.15 -8.19 -14.83
N SER A 92 6.13 -6.86 -14.63
CA SER A 92 5.11 -6.24 -13.76
C SER A 92 3.70 -6.47 -14.30
N GLY A 93 3.45 -6.25 -15.59
CA GLY A 93 2.15 -6.49 -16.21
C GLY A 93 1.73 -7.96 -16.15
N LEU A 94 2.67 -8.88 -16.43
CA LEU A 94 2.44 -10.31 -16.33
C LEU A 94 2.08 -10.73 -14.89
N SER A 95 2.78 -10.19 -13.89
CA SER A 95 2.48 -10.50 -12.48
C SER A 95 1.07 -10.03 -12.08
N CYS A 96 0.67 -8.82 -12.47
CA CYS A 96 -0.68 -8.32 -12.22
C CYS A 96 -1.75 -9.18 -12.91
N PHE A 97 -1.48 -9.61 -14.15
CA PHE A 97 -2.38 -10.49 -14.88
C PHE A 97 -2.55 -11.84 -14.17
N LEU A 98 -1.45 -12.51 -13.81
CA LEU A 98 -1.48 -13.80 -13.12
C LEU A 98 -2.18 -13.73 -11.76
N ILE A 99 -1.90 -12.69 -10.97
CA ILE A 99 -2.57 -12.46 -9.68
C ILE A 99 -4.08 -12.27 -9.90
N THR A 100 -4.46 -11.50 -10.92
CA THR A 100 -5.88 -11.26 -11.23
C THR A 100 -6.62 -12.54 -11.60
N THR A 101 -5.98 -13.43 -12.38
CA THR A 101 -6.58 -14.70 -12.80
C THR A 101 -6.67 -15.72 -11.66
N GLU A 102 -5.66 -15.82 -10.80
CA GLU A 102 -5.66 -16.76 -9.67
C GLU A 102 -6.68 -16.36 -8.59
N TYR A 103 -6.73 -15.06 -8.26
CA TYR A 103 -7.56 -14.57 -7.17
C TYR A 103 -8.96 -14.09 -7.63
N ASN A 104 -9.31 -14.23 -8.91
CA ASN A 104 -10.58 -13.77 -9.51
C ASN A 104 -10.95 -12.33 -9.09
N LEU A 105 -9.96 -11.43 -8.97
CA LEU A 105 -10.13 -10.12 -8.36
C LEU A 105 -11.07 -9.18 -9.14
N ILE A 106 -11.42 -9.53 -10.38
CA ILE A 106 -12.44 -8.84 -11.19
C ILE A 106 -13.82 -8.83 -10.49
N TYR A 107 -14.12 -9.81 -9.63
CA TYR A 107 -15.41 -9.87 -8.94
C TYR A 107 -15.59 -8.79 -7.86
N CYS A 108 -14.53 -8.37 -7.16
CA CYS A 108 -14.68 -7.44 -6.03
C CYS A 108 -14.98 -6.00 -6.49
N SER A 109 -14.42 -5.56 -7.62
CA SER A 109 -14.68 -4.22 -8.15
C SER A 109 -16.07 -4.09 -8.79
N PHE A 110 -16.61 -5.17 -9.34
CA PHE A 110 -17.96 -5.21 -9.95
C PHE A 110 -19.05 -5.32 -8.86
N VAL A 111 -18.87 -6.18 -7.85
CA VAL A 111 -19.82 -6.34 -6.73
C VAL A 111 -19.95 -5.09 -5.87
N GLN A 112 -18.85 -4.35 -5.63
CA GLN A 112 -18.91 -3.07 -4.91
C GLN A 112 -19.72 -2.01 -5.68
N LEU A 113 -19.70 -2.06 -7.02
CA LEU A 113 -20.44 -1.14 -7.89
C LEU A 113 -21.94 -1.49 -7.89
N ASP A 114 -22.29 -2.78 -7.95
CA ASP A 114 -23.67 -3.26 -7.88
C ASP A 114 -24.33 -2.92 -6.53
N LEU A 115 -23.58 -3.04 -5.41
CA LEU A 115 -24.06 -2.64 -4.08
C LEU A 115 -24.27 -1.13 -3.98
N TYR A 116 -23.36 -0.32 -4.53
CA TYR A 116 -23.49 1.14 -4.50
C TYR A 116 -24.64 1.64 -5.39
N ILE A 117 -24.90 0.97 -6.53
CA ILE A 117 -26.07 1.25 -7.38
C ILE A 117 -27.36 0.86 -6.66
N GLY A 118 -27.39 -0.29 -5.97
CA GLY A 118 -28.56 -0.74 -5.19
C GLY A 118 -28.89 0.19 -4.02
N ASP A 119 -27.87 0.67 -3.29
CA ASP A 119 -28.06 1.67 -2.23
C ASP A 119 -28.60 3.00 -2.80
N LEU A 120 -28.14 3.41 -3.99
CA LEU A 120 -28.60 4.64 -4.65
C LEU A 120 -30.06 4.56 -5.11
N GLU A 121 -30.51 3.42 -5.64
CA GLU A 121 -31.91 3.19 -6.01
C GLU A 121 -32.82 3.25 -4.76
N SER A 122 -32.40 2.64 -3.65
CA SER A 122 -33.18 2.68 -2.39
C SER A 122 -33.30 4.06 -1.75
N PHE A 123 -32.41 5.00 -2.10
CA PHE A 123 -32.41 6.37 -1.60
C PHE A 123 -33.24 7.32 -2.49
N LEU A 124 -33.56 6.89 -3.70
CA LEU A 124 -34.31 7.66 -4.71
C LEU A 124 -35.81 7.32 -4.75
N ASP A 125 -36.23 6.22 -4.11
CA ASP A 125 -37.62 5.86 -3.79
C ASP A 125 -38.04 6.35 -2.39
#